data_AF-A0A7C3YSD1-F1
#
_entry.id   AF-A0A7C3YSD1-F1
#
_cell.length_a   1.000
_cell.length_b   1.000
_cell.length_c   1.000
_cell.angle_alpha   90.00
_cell.angle_beta   90.00
_cell.angle_gamma   90.00
#
_symmetry.space_group_name_H-M   'P 1'
#
loop_
_entity.id
_entity.type
_entity.pdbx_description
1 polymer ?
#
loop_
_entity_poly.entity_id
_entity_poly.type
_entity_poly.pdbx_seq_one_letter_code
_entity_poly.pdbx_strand_id
1 'polypeptide(L)'
;MSERRLGVYMCYCGGNISDYVDVERVREVIAREPGVVVAKTALSACSDATQQEMVQDIREHNLDGLVVASCSPKLHMFTFRGVAKRAGLNPYQYTQVNVREQCSWAHTDDREGATRKEISLIRGAILKTALSEPLEPIRIDTVPRVLVVGAGIAGLRAALGLADIGLSVVVAEKSARPGGRVGRLGKMYPHGNSGRQLISRLMGEIEKRDNITLFTGAELVGKSG
;
A
#
# COMPACT_ATOMS: atom_id res chain seq x y z
N MET A 1 -25.38 -15.88 17.37
CA MET A 1 -24.45 -14.86 16.81
C MET A 1 -23.04 -15.40 16.98
N SER A 2 -22.19 -15.25 15.98
CA SER A 2 -20.83 -15.82 15.98
C SER A 2 -20.05 -15.44 17.24
N GLU A 3 -19.41 -16.40 17.93
CA GLU A 3 -18.59 -16.20 19.14
C GLU A 3 -17.23 -15.52 18.86
N ARG A 4 -17.16 -14.67 17.82
CA ARG A 4 -15.91 -14.02 17.39
C ARG A 4 -15.42 -13.06 18.47
N ARG A 5 -14.11 -12.96 18.59
CA ARG A 5 -13.38 -12.16 19.56
C ARG A 5 -12.60 -11.09 18.81
N LEU A 6 -13.21 -9.94 18.62
CA LEU A 6 -12.68 -8.88 17.78
C LEU A 6 -11.92 -7.84 18.60
N GLY A 7 -10.76 -7.44 18.09
CA GLY A 7 -10.05 -6.23 18.53
C GLY A 7 -10.34 -5.07 17.60
N VAL A 8 -10.79 -3.95 18.14
CA VAL A 8 -11.12 -2.73 17.39
C VAL A 8 -10.25 -1.58 17.86
N TYR A 9 -9.50 -0.99 16.93
CA TYR A 9 -8.52 0.07 17.21
C TYR A 9 -8.86 1.33 16.43
N MET A 10 -9.04 2.46 17.13
CA MET A 10 -9.38 3.75 16.53
C MET A 10 -8.20 4.71 16.59
N CYS A 11 -7.79 5.24 15.44
CA CYS A 11 -6.63 6.10 15.31
C CYS A 11 -7.00 7.58 15.46
N TYR A 12 -6.26 8.34 16.27
CA TYR A 12 -6.32 9.81 16.30
C TYR A 12 -5.62 10.45 15.08
N CYS A 13 -4.59 9.77 14.55
CA CYS A 13 -3.78 10.21 13.42
C CYS A 13 -3.18 11.62 13.59
N GLY A 14 -2.75 11.95 14.82
CA GLY A 14 -2.14 13.25 15.14
C GLY A 14 -3.00 14.44 14.71
N GLY A 15 -4.30 14.43 15.02
CA GLY A 15 -5.25 15.49 14.66
C GLY A 15 -6.02 15.23 13.37
N ASN A 16 -5.43 14.53 12.40
CA ASN A 16 -6.07 14.30 11.09
C ASN A 16 -7.43 13.59 11.17
N ILE A 17 -7.65 12.78 12.21
CA ILE A 17 -8.97 12.19 12.49
C ILE A 17 -9.63 12.92 13.66
N SER A 18 -8.91 13.04 14.78
CA SER A 18 -9.49 13.50 16.04
C SER A 18 -9.90 14.96 16.12
N ASP A 19 -9.40 15.82 15.24
CA ASP A 19 -9.82 17.23 15.20
C ASP A 19 -11.25 17.35 14.64
N TYR A 20 -11.68 16.36 13.86
CA TYR A 20 -12.97 16.33 13.18
C TYR A 20 -13.89 15.18 13.63
N VAL A 21 -13.41 14.28 14.48
CA VAL A 21 -14.18 13.17 15.05
C VAL A 21 -13.92 13.06 16.54
N ASP A 22 -14.98 12.83 17.33
CA ASP A 22 -14.84 12.46 18.73
C ASP A 22 -14.49 10.96 18.87
N VAL A 23 -13.19 10.68 18.77
CA VAL A 23 -12.64 9.32 18.76
C VAL A 23 -12.89 8.57 20.09
N GLU A 24 -12.95 9.27 21.22
CA GLU A 24 -13.29 8.62 22.51
C GLU A 24 -14.76 8.24 22.56
N ARG A 25 -15.67 9.11 22.10
CA ARG A 25 -17.09 8.73 21.99
C ARG A 25 -17.28 7.55 21.03
N VAL A 26 -16.54 7.51 19.92
CA VAL A 26 -16.54 6.34 19.03
C VAL A 26 -16.12 5.09 19.82
N ARG A 27 -15.01 5.13 20.58
CA ARG A 27 -14.53 4.01 21.39
C ARG A 27 -15.57 3.52 22.39
N GLU A 28 -16.20 4.43 23.12
CA GLU A 28 -17.21 4.09 24.13
C GLU A 28 -18.42 3.37 23.54
N VAL A 29 -18.86 3.77 22.35
CA VAL A 29 -19.96 3.11 21.64
C VAL A 29 -19.52 1.75 21.12
N ILE A 30 -18.37 1.70 20.44
CA ILE A 30 -17.85 0.48 19.80
C ILE A 30 -17.48 -0.60 20.82
N ALA A 31 -17.01 -0.23 22.01
CA ALA A 31 -16.71 -1.18 23.10
C ALA A 31 -17.94 -2.01 23.55
N ARG A 32 -19.16 -1.57 23.23
CA ARG A 32 -20.41 -2.24 23.59
C ARG A 32 -21.00 -3.08 22.46
N GLU A 33 -20.36 -3.09 21.29
CA GLU A 33 -20.83 -3.86 20.14
C GLU A 33 -20.60 -5.37 20.35
N PRO A 34 -21.54 -6.24 19.94
CA PRO A 34 -21.39 -7.69 20.06
C PRO A 34 -20.11 -8.21 19.39
N GLY A 35 -19.37 -9.07 20.10
CA GLY A 35 -18.13 -9.68 19.62
C GLY A 35 -16.88 -8.79 19.78
N VAL A 36 -17.02 -7.54 20.20
CA VAL A 36 -15.87 -6.68 20.51
C VAL A 36 -15.34 -7.02 21.90
N VAL A 37 -14.11 -7.54 21.97
CA VAL A 37 -13.43 -7.91 23.22
C VAL A 37 -12.44 -6.82 23.64
N VAL A 38 -11.80 -6.18 22.66
CA VAL A 38 -10.85 -5.08 22.88
C VAL A 38 -11.31 -3.89 22.03
N ALA A 39 -11.43 -2.71 22.66
CA ALA A 39 -11.68 -1.44 21.98
C ALA A 39 -10.72 -0.39 22.52
N LYS A 40 -9.72 0.00 21.73
CA LYS A 40 -8.67 0.94 22.14
C LYS A 40 -8.54 2.10 21.15
N THR A 41 -8.10 3.24 21.66
CA THR A 41 -7.71 4.38 20.84
C THR A 41 -6.20 4.49 20.79
N ALA A 42 -5.66 5.04 19.71
CA ALA A 42 -4.22 5.13 19.49
C ALA A 42 -3.85 6.45 18.82
N LEU A 43 -2.85 7.16 19.36
CA LEU A 43 -2.37 8.42 18.77
C LEU A 43 -1.95 8.23 17.30
N SER A 44 -1.32 7.09 17.00
CA SER A 44 -0.95 6.67 15.66
C SER A 44 -0.97 5.16 15.57
N ALA A 45 -2.09 4.59 15.08
CA ALA A 45 -2.27 3.14 14.97
C ALA A 45 -1.16 2.43 14.16
N CYS A 46 -0.54 3.11 13.19
CA CYS A 46 0.54 2.55 12.39
C CYS A 46 1.93 2.66 13.02
N SER A 47 2.08 3.31 14.19
CA SER A 47 3.38 3.38 14.87
C SER A 47 3.83 2.00 15.35
N ASP A 48 5.14 1.77 15.43
CA ASP A 48 5.68 0.48 15.88
C ASP A 48 5.18 0.12 17.29
N ALA A 49 5.20 1.07 18.23
CA ALA A 49 4.70 0.89 19.59
C ALA A 49 3.24 0.39 19.61
N THR A 50 2.32 1.08 18.92
CA THR A 50 0.91 0.64 18.87
C THR A 50 0.78 -0.71 18.17
N GLN A 51 1.56 -0.97 17.12
CA GLN A 51 1.54 -2.27 16.46
C GLN A 51 1.96 -3.40 17.41
N GLN A 52 2.92 -3.18 18.32
CA GLN A 52 3.29 -4.17 19.34
C GLN A 52 2.18 -4.38 20.37
N GLU A 53 1.52 -3.30 20.80
CA GLU A 53 0.35 -3.39 21.69
C GLU A 53 -0.79 -4.21 21.05
N MET A 54 -1.09 -3.96 19.77
CA MET A 54 -2.08 -4.76 19.02
C MET A 54 -1.70 -6.23 18.96
N VAL A 55 -0.41 -6.55 18.71
CA VAL A 55 0.08 -7.94 18.70
C VAL A 55 -0.12 -8.60 20.07
N GLN A 56 0.18 -7.87 21.15
CA GLN A 56 0.03 -8.38 22.50
C GLN A 56 -1.44 -8.63 22.85
N ASP A 57 -2.31 -7.66 22.58
CA ASP A 57 -3.75 -7.77 22.80
C ASP A 57 -4.36 -8.96 22.05
N ILE A 58 -3.96 -9.17 20.79
CA ILE A 58 -4.44 -10.31 19.98
C ILE A 58 -4.13 -11.64 20.67
N ARG A 59 -2.94 -11.77 21.26
CA ARG A 59 -2.52 -12.99 21.94
C ARG A 59 -3.18 -13.12 23.32
N GLU A 60 -3.12 -12.08 24.15
CA GLU A 60 -3.64 -12.10 25.51
C GLU A 60 -5.15 -12.34 25.56
N HIS A 61 -5.89 -11.71 24.65
CA HIS A 61 -7.33 -11.82 24.60
C HIS A 61 -7.84 -12.90 23.65
N ASN A 62 -6.94 -13.69 23.04
CA ASN A 62 -7.26 -14.70 22.03
C ASN A 62 -8.19 -14.13 20.95
N LEU A 63 -7.79 -12.99 20.38
CA LEU A 63 -8.58 -12.33 19.35
C LEU A 63 -8.46 -13.11 18.05
N ASP A 64 -9.60 -13.26 17.38
CA ASP A 64 -9.71 -14.03 16.16
C ASP A 64 -10.13 -13.15 14.96
N GLY A 65 -10.29 -11.85 15.17
CA GLY A 65 -10.43 -10.84 14.12
C GLY A 65 -9.95 -9.46 14.54
N LEU A 66 -9.50 -8.68 13.56
CA LEU A 66 -8.91 -7.36 13.78
C LEU A 66 -9.66 -6.30 12.97
N VAL A 67 -10.07 -5.21 13.61
CA VAL A 67 -10.65 -4.02 12.96
C VAL A 67 -9.80 -2.82 13.31
N VAL A 68 -9.36 -2.05 12.30
CA VAL A 68 -8.59 -0.83 12.54
C VAL A 68 -9.23 0.34 11.81
N ALA A 69 -9.83 1.26 12.57
CA ALA A 69 -10.35 2.53 12.09
C ALA A 69 -9.22 3.56 12.00
N SER A 70 -8.80 3.84 10.76
CA SER A 70 -7.68 4.73 10.49
C SER A 70 -7.76 5.32 9.07
N CYS A 71 -6.64 5.40 8.37
CA CYS A 71 -6.57 5.83 6.98
C CYS A 71 -7.06 4.76 5.98
N SER A 72 -6.93 5.07 4.71
CA SER A 72 -7.22 4.18 3.60
C SER A 72 -6.45 2.85 3.64
N PRO A 73 -7.10 1.71 3.32
CA PRO A 73 -6.40 0.44 3.10
C PRO A 73 -5.40 0.50 1.94
N LYS A 74 -5.52 1.46 1.01
CA LYS A 74 -4.50 1.66 -0.03
C LYS A 74 -3.14 2.07 0.55
N LEU A 75 -3.09 2.56 1.79
CA LEU A 75 -1.86 3.00 2.46
C LEU A 75 -1.33 1.95 3.44
N HIS A 76 -2.16 1.50 4.39
CA HIS A 76 -1.70 0.68 5.52
C HIS A 76 -2.27 -0.75 5.59
N MET A 77 -2.90 -1.25 4.52
CA MET A 77 -3.39 -2.64 4.50
C MET A 77 -2.26 -3.63 4.82
N PHE A 78 -1.11 -3.51 4.16
CA PHE A 78 0.01 -4.44 4.41
C PHE A 78 0.61 -4.27 5.81
N THR A 79 0.56 -3.08 6.38
CA THR A 79 1.01 -2.81 7.76
C THR A 79 0.19 -3.61 8.76
N PHE A 80 -1.14 -3.48 8.71
CA PHE A 80 -2.02 -4.14 9.68
C PHE A 80 -2.21 -5.64 9.40
N ARG A 81 -2.12 -6.07 8.13
CA ARG A 81 -1.95 -7.51 7.82
C ARG A 81 -0.66 -8.07 8.41
N GLY A 82 0.40 -7.27 8.45
CA GLY A 82 1.64 -7.59 9.15
C GLY A 82 1.44 -7.78 10.65
N VAL A 83 0.67 -6.89 11.31
CA VAL A 83 0.28 -7.02 12.73
C VAL A 83 -0.42 -8.36 12.97
N ALA A 84 -1.50 -8.64 12.22
CA ALA A 84 -2.24 -9.88 12.33
C ALA A 84 -1.32 -11.11 12.18
N LYS A 85 -0.49 -11.12 11.12
CA LYS A 85 0.46 -12.21 10.87
C LYS A 85 1.46 -12.40 12.02
N ARG A 86 2.06 -11.33 12.55
CA ARG A 86 2.99 -11.41 13.69
C ARG A 86 2.31 -11.92 14.97
N ALA A 87 1.03 -11.64 15.13
CA ALA A 87 0.24 -12.11 16.27
C ALA A 87 -0.25 -13.56 16.14
N GLY A 88 -0.10 -14.19 14.97
CA GLY A 88 -0.66 -15.52 14.68
C GLY A 88 -2.12 -15.50 14.20
N LEU A 89 -2.67 -14.32 13.94
CA LEU A 89 -3.99 -14.13 13.36
C LEU A 89 -3.93 -14.21 11.83
N ASN A 90 -4.94 -14.81 11.20
CA ASN A 90 -5.01 -14.85 9.74
C ASN A 90 -5.10 -13.41 9.17
N PRO A 91 -4.21 -13.00 8.22
CA PRO A 91 -4.17 -11.62 7.72
C PRO A 91 -5.38 -11.21 6.88
N TYR A 92 -6.30 -12.13 6.59
CA TYR A 92 -7.55 -11.86 5.87
C TYR A 92 -8.75 -11.77 6.80
N GLN A 93 -8.61 -12.17 8.07
CA GLN A 93 -9.60 -11.94 9.13
C GLN A 93 -9.40 -10.57 9.78
N TYR A 94 -9.25 -9.57 8.90
CA TYR A 94 -8.93 -8.19 9.23
C TYR A 94 -9.76 -7.24 8.37
N THR A 95 -10.28 -6.16 8.95
CA THR A 95 -10.90 -5.07 8.21
C THR A 95 -10.33 -3.72 8.62
N GLN A 96 -9.81 -2.98 7.65
CA GLN A 96 -9.47 -1.56 7.81
C GLN A 96 -10.71 -0.71 7.52
N VAL A 97 -10.99 0.26 8.39
CA VAL A 97 -12.05 1.24 8.20
C VAL A 97 -11.40 2.57 7.84
N ASN A 98 -11.70 3.07 6.63
CA ASN A 98 -11.20 4.36 6.18
C ASN A 98 -12.05 5.47 6.81
N VAL A 99 -11.59 5.99 7.93
CA VAL A 99 -12.25 7.07 8.68
C VAL A 99 -11.49 8.39 8.54
N ARG A 100 -10.33 8.40 7.88
CA ARG A 100 -9.61 9.64 7.55
C ARG A 100 -10.07 10.22 6.23
N GLU A 101 -9.67 9.63 5.10
CA GLU A 101 -9.96 10.16 3.76
C GLU A 101 -11.46 10.13 3.44
N GLN A 102 -12.22 9.22 4.04
CA GLN A 102 -13.66 9.06 3.78
C GLN A 102 -14.56 9.54 4.92
N CYS A 103 -14.02 10.08 6.02
CA CYS A 103 -14.83 10.64 7.11
C CYS A 103 -14.26 11.97 7.62
N SER A 104 -13.20 11.97 8.43
CA SER A 104 -12.69 13.19 9.06
C SER A 104 -12.32 14.29 8.04
N TRP A 105 -11.57 13.97 6.99
CA TRP A 105 -11.19 14.94 5.96
C TRP A 105 -12.33 15.34 5.02
N ALA A 106 -13.38 14.51 4.93
CA ALA A 106 -14.52 14.80 4.07
C ALA A 106 -15.58 15.67 4.77
N HIS A 107 -15.50 15.80 6.10
CA HIS A 107 -16.54 16.38 6.96
C HIS A 107 -15.94 17.32 8.01
N THR A 108 -14.99 18.17 7.58
CA THR A 108 -14.24 19.04 8.48
C THR A 108 -15.11 20.10 9.19
N ASP A 109 -16.32 20.32 8.69
CA ASP A 109 -17.32 21.28 9.15
C ASP A 109 -18.45 20.66 9.99
N ASP A 110 -18.56 19.32 10.07
CA ASP A 110 -19.59 18.62 10.84
C ASP A 110 -18.99 17.50 11.70
N ARG A 111 -18.38 17.88 12.83
CA ARG A 111 -17.76 16.95 13.77
C ARG A 111 -18.74 15.91 14.33
N GLU A 112 -19.98 16.31 14.55
CA GLU A 112 -21.01 15.45 15.14
C GLU A 112 -21.51 14.42 14.11
N GLY A 113 -21.74 14.84 12.87
CA GLY A 113 -22.04 13.94 11.75
C GLY A 113 -20.87 13.02 11.38
N ALA A 114 -19.64 13.53 11.39
CA ALA A 114 -18.44 12.73 11.18
C ALA A 114 -18.29 11.64 12.25
N THR A 115 -18.54 11.97 13.52
CA THR A 115 -18.53 11.01 14.63
C THR A 115 -19.59 9.92 14.45
N ARG A 116 -20.84 10.28 14.12
CA ARG A 116 -21.89 9.29 13.84
C ARG A 116 -21.57 8.41 12.63
N LYS A 117 -20.97 9.00 11.59
CA LYS A 117 -20.55 8.27 10.40
C LYS A 117 -19.43 7.29 10.73
N GLU A 118 -18.42 7.69 11.49
CA GLU A 118 -17.32 6.80 11.91
C GLU A 118 -17.86 5.59 12.69
N ILE A 119 -18.74 5.80 13.67
CA ILE A 119 -19.41 4.70 14.41
C ILE A 119 -20.10 3.73 13.43
N SER A 120 -20.84 4.27 12.47
CA SER A 120 -21.59 3.45 11.49
C SER A 120 -20.66 2.65 10.58
N LEU A 121 -19.57 3.26 10.13
CA LEU A 121 -18.55 2.58 9.31
C LEU A 121 -17.86 1.45 10.10
N ILE A 122 -17.54 1.68 11.37
CA ILE A 122 -16.91 0.67 12.22
C ILE A 122 -17.86 -0.48 12.50
N ARG A 123 -19.15 -0.22 12.76
CA ARG A 123 -20.18 -1.27 12.90
C ARG A 123 -20.25 -2.17 11.66
N GLY A 124 -20.25 -1.57 10.47
CA GLY A 124 -20.20 -2.33 9.22
C GLY A 124 -18.94 -3.21 9.12
N ALA A 125 -17.80 -2.69 9.56
CA ALA A 125 -16.54 -3.44 9.58
C ALA A 125 -16.50 -4.56 10.62
N ILE A 126 -17.09 -4.37 11.79
CA ILE A 126 -17.26 -5.40 12.82
C ILE A 126 -18.08 -6.55 12.25
N LEU A 127 -19.25 -6.26 11.65
CA LEU A 127 -20.10 -7.28 11.03
C LEU A 127 -19.38 -8.02 9.89
N LYS A 128 -18.68 -7.28 9.02
CA LYS A 128 -17.88 -7.89 7.95
C LYS A 128 -16.79 -8.82 8.49
N THR A 129 -16.10 -8.41 9.54
CA THR A 129 -15.00 -9.20 10.15
C THR A 129 -15.54 -10.40 10.91
N ALA A 130 -16.71 -10.28 11.54
CA ALA A 130 -17.38 -11.39 12.20
C ALA A 130 -17.76 -12.51 11.21
N LEU A 131 -18.06 -12.15 9.95
CA LEU A 131 -18.38 -13.09 8.87
C LEU A 131 -17.16 -13.49 8.03
N SER A 132 -15.96 -13.04 8.39
CA SER A 132 -14.75 -13.34 7.61
C SER A 132 -14.19 -14.72 7.94
N GLU A 133 -13.81 -15.43 6.88
CA GLU A 133 -13.14 -16.73 6.95
C GLU A 133 -11.63 -16.56 6.74
N PRO A 134 -10.80 -17.44 7.33
CA PRO A 134 -9.36 -17.43 7.08
C PRO A 134 -9.09 -17.76 5.61
N LEU A 135 -8.21 -16.98 4.98
CA LEU A 135 -7.77 -17.24 3.60
C LEU A 135 -6.28 -17.56 3.55
N GLU A 136 -5.88 -18.25 2.48
CA GLU A 136 -4.49 -18.51 2.16
C GLU A 136 -4.06 -17.66 0.95
N PRO A 137 -2.86 -17.05 0.98
CA PRO A 137 -2.35 -16.35 -0.18
C PRO A 137 -2.12 -17.32 -1.34
N ILE A 138 -2.70 -17.01 -2.50
CA ILE A 138 -2.40 -17.72 -3.74
C ILE A 138 -0.93 -17.47 -4.09
N ARG A 139 -0.16 -18.56 -4.24
CA ARG A 139 1.21 -18.50 -4.75
C ARG A 139 1.17 -18.70 -6.25
N ILE A 140 1.81 -17.80 -6.98
CA ILE A 140 1.92 -17.83 -8.43
C ILE A 140 3.40 -17.78 -8.76
N ASP A 141 3.86 -18.74 -9.56
CA ASP A 141 5.23 -18.75 -10.05
C ASP A 141 5.44 -17.60 -11.02
N THR A 142 6.52 -16.85 -10.82
CA THR A 142 6.87 -15.72 -11.67
C THR A 142 7.92 -16.13 -12.69
N VAL A 143 7.80 -15.60 -13.90
CA VAL A 143 8.89 -15.68 -14.88
C VAL A 143 9.91 -14.58 -14.52
N PRO A 144 11.22 -14.88 -14.38
CA PRO A 144 12.25 -13.90 -14.05
C PRO A 144 12.60 -13.02 -15.27
N ARG A 145 11.58 -12.37 -15.83
CA ARG A 145 11.65 -11.52 -17.02
C ARG A 145 10.80 -10.27 -16.81
N VAL A 146 11.33 -9.13 -17.24
CA VAL A 146 10.68 -7.82 -17.10
C VAL A 146 10.53 -7.16 -18.46
N LEU A 147 9.35 -6.55 -18.70
CA LEU A 147 9.12 -5.64 -19.83
C LEU A 147 9.23 -4.20 -19.34
N VAL A 148 10.12 -3.43 -19.94
CA VAL A 148 10.25 -1.98 -19.78
C VAL A 148 9.63 -1.30 -21.00
N VAL A 149 8.65 -0.43 -20.79
CA VAL A 149 7.98 0.31 -21.87
C VAL A 149 8.55 1.73 -21.93
N GLY A 150 9.24 2.03 -23.02
CA GLY A 150 9.94 3.27 -23.30
C GLY A 150 11.44 3.20 -23.00
N ALA A 151 12.27 3.49 -24.00
CA ALA A 151 13.73 3.55 -23.92
C ALA A 151 14.23 5.00 -23.70
N GLY A 152 13.53 5.78 -22.87
CA GLY A 152 14.04 7.04 -22.33
C GLY A 152 15.08 6.82 -21.22
N ILE A 153 15.63 7.91 -20.67
CA ILE A 153 16.62 7.84 -19.57
C ILE A 153 16.19 6.92 -18.41
N ALA A 154 14.92 6.98 -18.01
CA ALA A 154 14.38 6.16 -16.92
C ALA A 154 14.30 4.68 -17.31
N GLY A 155 13.79 4.36 -18.50
CA GLY A 155 13.66 2.99 -18.97
C GLY A 155 15.02 2.33 -19.22
N LEU A 156 15.97 3.04 -19.84
CA LEU A 156 17.33 2.53 -20.03
C LEU A 156 18.01 2.23 -18.69
N ARG A 157 17.87 3.13 -17.69
CA ARG A 157 18.46 2.91 -16.37
C ARG A 157 17.79 1.76 -15.62
N ALA A 158 16.46 1.65 -15.72
CA ALA A 158 15.70 0.53 -15.16
C ALA A 158 16.15 -0.80 -15.78
N ALA A 159 16.29 -0.85 -17.11
CA ALA A 159 16.73 -2.05 -17.82
C ALA A 159 18.11 -2.51 -17.35
N LEU A 160 19.08 -1.59 -17.23
CA LEU A 160 20.40 -1.90 -16.70
C LEU A 160 20.32 -2.43 -15.26
N GLY A 161 19.61 -1.75 -14.37
CA GLY A 161 19.51 -2.18 -12.97
C GLY A 161 18.85 -3.54 -12.80
N LEU A 162 17.83 -3.85 -13.61
CA LEU A 162 17.16 -5.16 -13.61
C LEU A 162 18.06 -6.25 -14.19
N ALA A 163 18.80 -5.95 -15.25
CA ALA A 163 19.76 -6.88 -15.84
C ALA A 163 20.93 -7.19 -14.89
N ASP A 164 21.41 -6.19 -14.15
CA ASP A 164 22.52 -6.33 -13.20
C ASP A 164 22.18 -7.25 -12.02
N ILE A 165 20.89 -7.38 -11.66
CA ILE A 165 20.41 -8.35 -10.65
C ILE A 165 20.02 -9.72 -11.25
N GLY A 166 20.35 -9.95 -12.53
CA GLY A 166 20.18 -11.24 -13.21
C GLY A 166 18.82 -11.48 -13.87
N LEU A 167 17.96 -10.46 -13.98
CA LEU A 167 16.68 -10.60 -14.68
C LEU A 167 16.86 -10.47 -16.20
N SER A 168 16.05 -11.21 -16.97
CA SER A 168 15.93 -10.95 -18.42
C SER A 168 15.08 -9.71 -18.65
N VAL A 169 15.52 -8.78 -19.48
CA VAL A 169 14.80 -7.52 -19.73
C VAL A 169 14.47 -7.35 -21.20
N VAL A 170 13.20 -7.07 -21.49
CA VAL A 170 12.76 -6.61 -22.81
C VAL A 170 12.45 -5.13 -22.69
N VAL A 171 12.98 -4.31 -23.59
CA VAL A 171 12.69 -2.87 -23.67
C VAL A 171 11.94 -2.62 -24.97
N ALA A 172 10.74 -2.04 -24.90
CA ALA A 172 9.96 -1.65 -26.07
C ALA A 172 9.93 -0.14 -26.22
N GLU A 173 10.52 0.39 -27.29
CA GLU A 173 10.55 1.82 -27.61
C GLU A 173 9.73 2.11 -28.86
N LYS A 174 8.77 3.02 -28.70
CA LYS A 174 7.88 3.47 -29.76
C LYS A 174 8.62 4.14 -30.92
N SER A 175 9.62 4.95 -30.62
CA SER A 175 10.38 5.69 -31.62
C SER A 175 11.40 4.79 -32.33
N ALA A 176 11.83 5.19 -33.52
CA ALA A 176 12.92 4.51 -34.22
C ALA A 176 14.27 4.57 -33.45
N ARG A 177 14.43 5.52 -32.52
CA ARG A 177 15.66 5.71 -31.75
C ARG A 177 15.37 5.85 -30.26
N PRO A 178 16.15 5.19 -29.39
CA PRO A 178 16.08 5.35 -27.94
C PRO A 178 16.62 6.72 -27.49
N GLY A 179 16.35 7.07 -26.24
CA GLY A 179 16.87 8.27 -25.57
C GLY A 179 15.81 9.23 -25.04
N GLY A 180 14.57 9.13 -25.53
CA GLY A 180 13.45 9.99 -25.12
C GLY A 180 13.78 11.49 -25.24
N ARG A 181 13.24 12.30 -24.32
CA ARG A 181 13.50 13.75 -24.29
C ARG A 181 14.95 14.09 -23.96
N VAL A 182 15.56 13.37 -23.01
CA VAL A 182 16.92 13.64 -22.54
C VAL A 182 17.96 13.47 -23.66
N GLY A 183 17.78 12.48 -24.54
CA GLY A 183 18.65 12.27 -25.69
C GLY A 183 18.65 13.42 -26.69
N ARG A 184 17.73 14.40 -26.59
CA ARG A 184 17.72 15.59 -27.46
C ARG A 184 18.41 16.78 -26.81
N LEU A 185 18.59 16.76 -25.48
CA LEU A 185 19.12 17.87 -24.70
C LEU A 185 20.64 18.02 -24.86
N GLY A 186 21.08 19.28 -24.87
CA GLY A 186 22.49 19.67 -24.73
C GLY A 186 22.93 19.64 -23.27
N LYS A 187 23.64 20.68 -22.81
CA LYS A 187 24.03 20.83 -21.41
C LYS A 187 22.80 20.97 -20.52
N MET A 188 22.70 20.14 -19.48
CA MET A 188 21.60 20.14 -18.51
C MET A 188 22.06 20.68 -17.16
N TYR A 189 21.20 21.45 -16.50
CA TYR A 189 21.40 21.90 -15.12
C TYR A 189 21.47 20.70 -14.15
N PRO A 190 22.15 20.78 -12.98
CA PRO A 190 23.02 21.88 -12.54
C PRO A 190 24.43 21.84 -13.12
N HIS A 191 24.93 20.66 -13.45
CA HIS A 191 26.35 20.43 -13.69
C HIS A 191 26.78 20.59 -15.15
N GLY A 192 25.86 20.98 -16.05
CA GLY A 192 26.15 21.16 -17.46
C GLY A 192 26.35 19.86 -18.25
N ASN A 193 26.00 18.70 -17.68
CA ASN A 193 26.16 17.39 -18.33
C ASN A 193 25.31 17.31 -19.60
N SER A 194 25.85 16.73 -20.67
CA SER A 194 25.11 16.56 -21.92
C SER A 194 24.11 15.42 -21.85
N GLY A 195 22.82 15.70 -22.14
CA GLY A 195 21.78 14.68 -22.22
C GLY A 195 22.05 13.64 -23.31
N ARG A 196 22.50 14.09 -24.49
CA ARG A 196 22.93 13.22 -25.60
C ARG A 196 24.03 12.24 -25.19
N GLN A 197 25.09 12.73 -24.54
CA GLN A 197 26.21 11.89 -24.11
C GLN A 197 25.78 10.91 -23.01
N LEU A 198 24.91 11.34 -22.09
CA LEU A 198 24.36 10.48 -21.05
C LEU A 198 23.60 9.29 -21.65
N ILE A 199 22.72 9.53 -22.63
CA ILE A 199 22.00 8.46 -23.32
C ILE A 199 22.96 7.55 -24.10
N SER A 200 23.91 8.12 -24.83
CA SER A 200 24.90 7.35 -25.59
C SER A 200 25.65 6.37 -24.69
N ARG A 201 26.09 6.83 -23.51
CA ARG A 201 26.73 5.97 -22.51
C ARG A 201 25.83 4.84 -22.04
N LEU A 202 24.55 5.11 -21.75
CA LEU A 202 23.62 4.06 -21.30
C LEU A 202 23.31 3.04 -22.40
N MET A 203 23.22 3.49 -23.65
CA MET A 203 23.06 2.60 -24.80
C MET A 203 24.26 1.67 -24.96
N GLY A 204 25.48 2.22 -24.87
CA GLY A 204 26.70 1.39 -24.91
C GLY A 204 26.79 0.38 -23.76
N GLU A 205 26.16 0.66 -22.60
CA GLU A 205 26.07 -0.31 -21.51
C GLU A 205 25.00 -1.38 -21.75
N ILE A 206 23.90 -1.04 -22.42
CA ILE A 206 22.85 -1.99 -22.80
C ILE A 206 23.37 -2.95 -23.87
N GLU A 207 24.09 -2.45 -24.87
CA GLU A 207 24.66 -3.25 -25.96
C GLU A 207 25.65 -4.32 -25.49
N LYS A 208 26.25 -4.16 -24.31
CA LYS A 208 27.17 -5.13 -23.69
C LYS A 208 26.48 -6.28 -22.95
N ARG A 209 25.15 -6.24 -22.81
CA ARG A 209 24.39 -7.16 -21.95
C ARG A 209 23.46 -8.03 -22.78
N ASP A 210 23.75 -9.33 -22.81
CA ASP A 210 22.97 -10.31 -23.57
C ASP A 210 21.57 -10.57 -22.97
N ASN A 211 21.37 -10.24 -21.69
CA ASN A 211 20.08 -10.36 -21.01
C ASN A 211 19.17 -9.14 -21.19
N ILE A 212 19.53 -8.18 -22.06
CA ILE A 212 18.67 -7.06 -22.45
C ILE A 212 18.34 -7.16 -23.95
N THR A 213 17.06 -7.20 -24.28
CA THR A 213 16.57 -7.12 -25.67
C THR A 213 15.85 -5.78 -25.87
N LEU A 214 16.37 -4.92 -26.74
CA LEU A 214 15.76 -3.63 -27.08
C LEU A 214 15.07 -3.70 -28.45
N PHE A 215 13.76 -3.46 -28.46
CA PHE A 215 12.97 -3.24 -29.67
C PHE A 215 12.71 -1.75 -29.85
N THR A 216 13.07 -1.19 -31.01
CA THR A 216 12.69 0.16 -31.44
C THR A 216 11.60 0.10 -32.50
N GLY A 217 10.82 1.18 -32.66
CA GLY A 217 9.63 1.16 -33.51
C GLY A 217 8.56 0.17 -33.01
N ALA A 218 8.58 -0.17 -31.72
CA ALA A 218 7.72 -1.17 -31.12
C ALA A 218 6.81 -0.54 -30.05
N GLU A 219 5.54 -0.93 -30.07
CA GLU A 219 4.54 -0.47 -29.11
C GLU A 219 3.89 -1.66 -28.41
N LEU A 220 3.59 -1.49 -27.12
CA LEU A 220 2.79 -2.45 -26.38
C LEU A 220 1.34 -2.37 -26.87
N VAL A 221 0.85 -3.44 -27.51
CA VAL A 221 -0.53 -3.50 -28.05
C VAL A 221 -1.55 -4.04 -27.05
N GLY A 222 -1.10 -4.76 -26.03
CA GLY A 222 -1.95 -5.36 -25.01
C GLY A 222 -1.16 -6.08 -23.95
N LYS A 223 -1.76 -6.24 -22.78
CA LYS A 223 -1.24 -7.03 -21.66
C LYS A 223 -2.39 -7.85 -21.09
N SER A 224 -2.17 -9.15 -20.91
CA SER A 224 -3.09 -10.06 -20.22
C SER A 224 -2.35 -10.78 -19.08
N GLY A 225 -3.12 -11.27 -18.11
CA GLY A 225 -2.66 -11.90 -16.88
C GLY A 225 -3.34 -11.32 -15.66
#